data_AF-A0A9X8R976-F1
#
_entry.id   AF-A0A9X8R976-F1
#
_cell.length_a   1.000
_cell.length_b   1.000
_cell.length_c   1.000
_cell.angle_alpha   90.00
_cell.angle_beta   90.00
_cell.angle_gamma   90.00
#
_symmetry.space_group_name_H-M   'P 1'
#
loop_
_entity.id
_entity.type
_entity.pdbx_description
1 polymer ?
#
loop_
_entity_poly.entity_id
_entity_poly.type
_entity_poly.pdbx_seq_one_letter_code
_entity_poly.pdbx_strand_id
1 'polypeptide(L)'
;MEVFNCPYCNSLFVMTKFRDVCDACYKEEEAQYDKVYAYIRKKINRTASMVQVVKDTGVEETLIIKFVRTGKLRIAQFANLGIPCEKCGANIKSGRLCGKCGDSL
;
A
#
# COMPACT_ATOMS: atom_id res chain seq x y z
N MET A 1 16.84 -18.49 18.30
CA MET A 1 16.44 -17.90 17.00
C MET A 1 15.45 -18.86 16.39
N GLU A 2 14.17 -18.50 16.37
CA GLU A 2 13.15 -19.28 15.67
C GLU A 2 13.13 -18.84 14.21
N VAL A 3 13.20 -19.83 13.32
CA VAL A 3 13.18 -19.62 11.88
C VAL A 3 11.75 -19.88 11.42
N PHE A 4 11.17 -18.90 10.72
CA PHE A 4 9.81 -18.94 10.21
C PHE A 4 9.82 -19.09 8.70
N ASN A 5 8.74 -19.61 8.14
CA ASN A 5 8.53 -19.61 6.70
C ASN A 5 7.86 -18.30 6.30
N CYS A 6 8.40 -17.63 5.30
CA CYS A 6 7.81 -16.41 4.76
C CYS A 6 6.42 -16.72 4.16
N PRO A 7 5.36 -15.96 4.49
CA PRO A 7 4.02 -16.22 3.95
C PRO A 7 3.90 -15.97 2.44
N TYR A 8 4.84 -15.24 1.83
CA TYR A 8 4.82 -14.89 0.40
C TYR A 8 5.59 -15.88 -0.48
N CYS A 9 6.81 -16.25 -0.07
CA CYS A 9 7.70 -17.10 -0.89
C CYS A 9 8.09 -18.42 -0.21
N ASN A 10 7.57 -18.68 1.00
CA ASN A 10 7.84 -19.87 1.81
C ASN A 10 9.33 -20.09 2.16
N SER A 11 10.18 -19.08 1.96
CA SER A 11 11.60 -19.13 2.33
C SER A 11 11.78 -19.00 3.84
N LEU A 12 12.80 -19.68 4.37
CA LEU A 12 13.19 -19.62 5.77
C LEU A 12 13.79 -18.24 6.10
N PHE A 13 13.29 -17.59 7.15
CA PHE A 13 13.81 -16.31 7.63
C PHE A 13 13.64 -16.18 9.16
N VAL A 14 14.38 -15.27 9.77
CA VAL A 14 14.23 -14.94 11.20
C VAL A 14 13.21 -13.80 11.33
N MET A 15 12.06 -14.08 11.93
CA MET A 15 11.03 -13.06 12.16
C MET A 15 11.55 -12.01 13.14
N THR A 16 11.40 -10.73 12.78
CA THR A 16 11.82 -9.60 13.62
C THR A 16 10.59 -8.76 13.94
N LYS A 17 10.59 -7.99 15.05
CA LYS A 17 9.46 -7.10 15.40
C LYS A 17 9.03 -6.12 14.29
N PHE A 18 9.90 -5.85 13.32
CA PHE A 18 9.66 -4.93 12.22
C PHE A 18 9.43 -5.61 10.86
N ARG A 19 9.62 -6.94 10.78
CA ARG A 19 9.54 -7.70 9.52
C ARG A 19 8.82 -9.02 9.73
N ASP A 20 7.67 -9.12 9.09
CA ASP A 20 6.79 -10.29 9.07
C ASP A 20 7.10 -11.22 7.87
N VAL A 21 8.05 -10.83 7.03
CA VAL A 21 8.42 -11.50 5.77
C VAL A 21 9.94 -11.61 5.66
N CYS A 22 10.42 -12.47 4.77
CA CYS A 22 11.86 -12.59 4.51
C CYS A 22 12.44 -11.31 3.88
N ASP A 23 13.77 -11.16 3.95
CA ASP A 23 14.47 -9.98 3.42
C ASP A 23 14.20 -9.74 1.93
N ALA A 24 14.09 -10.81 1.14
CA ALA A 24 13.78 -10.72 -0.29
C ALA A 24 12.39 -10.11 -0.54
N CYS A 25 11.34 -10.67 0.10
CA CYS A 25 9.98 -10.15 -0.06
C CYS A 25 9.84 -8.73 0.51
N TYR A 26 10.53 -8.42 1.61
CA TYR A 26 10.55 -7.06 2.16
C TYR A 26 11.14 -6.06 1.15
N LYS A 27 12.28 -6.40 0.53
CA LYS A 27 12.91 -5.58 -0.52
C LYS A 27 12.03 -5.45 -1.75
N GLU A 28 11.30 -6.49 -2.13
CA GLU A 28 10.31 -6.41 -3.22
C GLU A 28 9.17 -5.46 -2.89
N GLU A 29 8.60 -5.53 -1.68
CA GLU A 29 7.58 -4.57 -1.23
C GLU A 29 8.12 -3.13 -1.25
N GLU A 30 9.35 -2.91 -0.79
CA GLU A 30 10.00 -1.59 -0.86
C GLU A 30 10.22 -1.12 -2.31
N ALA A 31 10.67 -2.01 -3.20
CA ALA A 31 10.85 -1.69 -4.61
C ALA A 31 9.50 -1.35 -5.30
N GLN A 32 8.43 -2.08 -4.96
CA GLN A 32 7.09 -1.79 -5.45
C GLN A 32 6.56 -0.45 -4.90
N TYR A 33 6.80 -0.17 -3.62
CA TYR A 33 6.49 1.13 -3.03
C TYR A 33 7.21 2.26 -3.77
N ASP A 34 8.52 2.12 -4.02
CA ASP A 34 9.30 3.16 -4.68
C ASP A 34 8.82 3.42 -6.12
N LYS A 35 8.48 2.36 -6.87
CA LYS A 35 7.85 2.50 -8.20
C LYS A 35 6.57 3.31 -8.14
N VAL A 36 5.67 2.98 -7.22
CA VAL A 36 4.39 3.68 -7.04
C VAL A 36 4.63 5.12 -6.62
N TYR A 37 5.53 5.35 -5.65
CA TYR A 37 5.88 6.66 -5.15
C TYR A 37 6.48 7.56 -6.24
N ALA A 38 7.45 7.04 -7.00
CA ALA A 38 8.07 7.72 -8.12
C ALA A 38 7.07 8.03 -9.23
N TYR A 39 6.10 7.14 -9.46
CA TYR A 39 5.03 7.34 -10.42
C TYR A 39 4.08 8.47 -9.99
N ILE A 40 3.56 8.44 -8.76
CA ILE A 40 2.60 9.44 -8.28
C ILE A 40 3.27 10.81 -8.05
N ARG A 41 4.58 10.88 -7.73
CA ARG A 41 5.24 12.19 -7.51
C ARG A 41 5.30 13.04 -8.79
N LYS A 42 5.19 12.42 -9.97
CA LYS A 42 5.20 13.13 -11.26
C LYS A 42 3.95 14.01 -11.38
N LYS A 43 4.11 15.29 -11.71
CA LYS A 43 3.00 16.26 -11.82
C LYS A 43 1.89 15.78 -12.78
N ILE A 44 2.26 15.19 -13.91
CA ILE A 44 1.32 14.66 -14.91
C ILE A 44 0.46 13.51 -14.38
N ASN A 45 0.92 12.83 -13.33
CA ASN A 45 0.24 11.69 -12.73
C ASN A 45 -0.58 12.08 -11.50
N ARG A 46 -0.72 13.38 -11.20
CA ARG A 46 -1.54 13.85 -10.07
C ARG A 46 -3.03 13.53 -10.23
N THR A 47 -3.46 13.39 -11.47
CA THR A 47 -4.82 12.97 -11.86
C THR A 47 -4.90 11.48 -12.15
N ALA A 48 -3.84 10.69 -11.89
CA ALA A 48 -3.87 9.27 -12.13
C ALA A 48 -4.88 8.58 -11.21
N SER A 49 -5.68 7.67 -11.77
CA SER A 49 -6.56 6.79 -11.02
C SER A 49 -5.82 5.55 -10.53
N MET A 50 -6.41 4.84 -9.57
CA MET A 50 -5.85 3.58 -9.04
C MET A 50 -5.52 2.59 -10.17
N VAL A 51 -6.43 2.44 -11.13
CA VAL A 51 -6.27 1.55 -12.29
C VAL A 51 -5.06 1.95 -13.15
N GLN A 52 -4.82 3.24 -13.35
CA GLN A 52 -3.65 3.71 -14.10
C GLN A 52 -2.37 3.43 -13.34
N VAL A 53 -2.33 3.71 -12.03
CA VAL A 53 -1.16 3.40 -11.20
C VAL A 53 -0.84 1.91 -11.27
N VAL A 54 -1.83 1.03 -11.11
CA VAL A 54 -1.65 -0.43 -11.21
C VAL A 54 -1.09 -0.83 -12.57
N LYS A 55 -1.65 -0.30 -13.66
CA LYS A 55 -1.18 -0.59 -15.03
C LYS A 55 0.25 -0.11 -15.29
N ASP A 56 0.58 1.10 -14.87
CA ASP A 56 1.88 1.73 -15.20
C ASP A 56 3.01 1.23 -14.29
N THR A 57 2.69 1.00 -13.01
CA THR A 57 3.68 0.53 -12.02
C THR A 57 3.83 -0.99 -12.01
N GLY A 58 2.81 -1.72 -12.48
CA GLY A 58 2.73 -3.18 -12.39
C GLY A 58 2.53 -3.70 -10.97
N VAL A 59 2.19 -2.81 -10.02
CA VAL A 59 1.96 -3.16 -8.61
C VAL A 59 0.49 -3.45 -8.41
N GLU A 60 0.18 -4.51 -7.67
CA GLU A 60 -1.21 -4.88 -7.36
C GLU A 60 -1.95 -3.78 -6.59
N GLU A 61 -3.23 -3.61 -6.92
CA GLU A 61 -4.12 -2.66 -6.25
C GLU A 61 -4.13 -2.91 -4.73
N THR A 62 -4.24 -4.17 -4.33
CA THR A 62 -4.26 -4.63 -2.94
C THR A 62 -3.04 -4.14 -2.15
N LEU A 63 -1.88 -4.14 -2.80
CA LEU A 63 -0.61 -3.77 -2.18
C LEU A 63 -0.46 -2.24 -2.08
N ILE A 64 -0.93 -1.50 -3.08
CA ILE A 64 -1.04 -0.04 -3.02
C ILE A 64 -2.01 0.37 -1.91
N ILE A 65 -3.16 -0.30 -1.80
CA ILE A 65 -4.13 -0.08 -0.70
C ILE A 65 -3.45 -0.32 0.65
N LYS A 66 -2.67 -1.41 0.80
CA LYS A 66 -1.91 -1.70 2.02
C LYS A 66 -0.95 -0.57 2.37
N PHE A 67 -0.23 0.02 1.41
CA PHE A 67 0.67 1.15 1.67
C PHE A 67 -0.06 2.41 2.14
N VAL A 68 -1.24 2.69 1.58
CA VAL A 68 -2.06 3.83 1.99
C VAL A 68 -2.66 3.60 3.39
N ARG A 69 -3.14 2.39 3.66
CA ARG A 69 -3.73 2.00 4.95
C ARG A 69 -2.71 2.00 6.09
N THR A 70 -1.47 1.58 5.81
CA THR A 70 -0.36 1.61 6.77
C THR A 70 0.22 3.00 6.97
N GLY A 71 -0.21 4.00 6.18
CA GLY A 71 0.29 5.36 6.24
C GLY A 71 1.67 5.55 5.59
N LYS A 72 2.25 4.49 4.99
CA LYS A 72 3.49 4.58 4.20
C LYS A 72 3.30 5.47 2.98
N LEU A 73 2.17 5.36 2.28
CA LEU A 73 1.86 6.13 1.07
C LEU A 73 0.78 7.18 1.35
N ARG A 74 1.14 8.46 1.29
CA ARG A 74 0.17 9.56 1.44
C ARG A 74 -0.43 9.95 0.10
N ILE A 75 -1.72 9.67 -0.06
CA ILE A 75 -2.43 9.99 -1.29
C ILE A 75 -3.37 11.21 -1.18
N ALA A 76 -3.31 11.95 -0.06
CA ALA A 76 -4.17 13.10 0.23
C ALA A 76 -4.17 14.19 -0.87
N GLN A 77 -3.01 14.43 -1.46
CA GLN A 77 -2.79 15.44 -2.51
C GLN A 77 -3.24 14.99 -3.91
N PHE A 78 -3.72 13.75 -4.06
CA PHE A 78 -4.17 13.20 -5.33
C PHE A 78 -5.69 13.15 -5.35
N ALA A 79 -6.30 13.78 -6.36
CA ALA A 79 -7.76 13.91 -6.44
C ALA A 79 -8.43 12.58 -6.83
N ASN A 80 -7.85 11.89 -7.80
CA ASN A 80 -8.40 10.66 -8.39
C ASN A 80 -7.86 9.38 -7.76
N LEU A 81 -6.88 9.49 -6.86
CA LEU A 81 -6.33 8.38 -6.12
C LEU A 81 -7.06 8.30 -4.78
N GLY A 82 -7.87 7.26 -4.61
CA GLY A 82 -8.62 7.01 -3.39
C GLY A 82 -8.87 5.51 -3.24
N ILE A 83 -8.75 5.01 -2.02
CA ILE A 83 -9.03 3.62 -1.68
C ILE A 83 -10.44 3.50 -1.10
N PRO A 84 -11.13 2.36 -1.26
CA PRO A 84 -12.45 2.18 -0.66
C PRO A 84 -12.36 2.00 0.87
N CYS A 85 -13.27 2.65 1.59
CA CYS A 85 -13.48 2.47 3.03
C CYS A 85 -13.96 1.04 3.33
N GLU A 86 -13.38 0.39 4.35
CA GLU A 86 -13.75 -0.99 4.70
C GLU A 86 -15.19 -1.12 5.24
N LYS A 87 -15.76 -0.04 5.79
CA LYS A 87 -17.10 -0.06 6.37
C LYS A 87 -18.20 0.35 5.39
N CYS A 88 -17.95 1.35 4.54
CA CYS A 88 -18.98 1.96 3.70
C CYS A 88 -18.62 2.04 2.21
N GLY A 89 -17.43 1.62 1.80
CA GLY A 89 -16.98 1.67 0.40
C GLY A 89 -16.63 3.07 -0.10
N ALA A 90 -16.84 4.13 0.67
CA ALA A 90 -16.51 5.50 0.25
C ALA A 90 -15.02 5.67 -0.06
N ASN A 91 -14.69 6.47 -1.08
CA ASN A 91 -13.29 6.77 -1.41
C ASN A 91 -12.63 7.61 -0.31
N ILE A 92 -11.60 7.05 0.30
CA ILE A 92 -10.76 7.69 1.32
C ILE A 92 -9.34 7.87 0.79
N LYS A 93 -8.67 8.91 1.28
CA LYS A 93 -7.31 9.24 0.86
C LYS A 93 -6.24 8.82 1.87
N SER A 94 -6.62 8.26 3.01
CA SER A 94 -5.72 7.83 4.08
C SER A 94 -6.51 6.96 5.07
N GLY A 95 -5.81 6.05 5.77
CA GLY A 95 -6.39 5.21 6.81
C GLY A 95 -7.18 4.02 6.28
N ARG A 96 -7.90 3.34 7.18
CA ARG A 96 -8.76 2.18 6.88
C ARG A 96 -10.24 2.55 6.76
N LEU A 97 -10.65 3.55 7.51
CA LEU A 97 -12.02 4.04 7.60
C LEU A 97 -12.08 5.49 7.15
N CYS A 98 -13.21 5.90 6.54
CA CYS A 98 -13.46 7.31 6.28
C CYS A 98 -13.68 8.07 7.59
N GLY A 99 -13.46 9.39 7.58
CA GLY A 99 -13.67 10.21 8.78
C GLY A 99 -15.03 9.99 9.43
N LYS A 100 -16.09 9.83 8.63
CA LYS A 100 -17.43 9.50 9.13
C LYS A 100 -17.49 8.15 9.86
N CYS A 101 -16.85 7.11 9.31
CA CYS A 101 -16.88 5.77 9.90
C CYS A 101 -15.91 5.62 11.09
N GLY A 102 -14.82 6.38 11.11
CA GLY A 102 -13.87 6.42 12.22
C GLY A 102 -14.39 7.21 13.42
N ASP A 103 -15.21 8.24 13.20
CA ASP A 103 -15.85 9.05 14.25
C ASP A 103 -17.04 8.34 14.89
N SER A 104 -17.65 7.36 14.20
CA SER A 104 -18.74 6.52 14.71
C SER A 104 -18.25 5.31 15.54
N LEU A 105 -17.10 5.42 16.21
CA LEU A 105 -16.52 4.38 17.06
C LEU A 105 -16.54 4.84 18.52
#